data_AF-A0A819YFC7-F1
#
_entry.id   AF-A0A819YFC7-F1
#
_cell.length_a   1.000
_cell.length_b   1.000
_cell.length_c   1.000
_cell.angle_alpha   90.00
_cell.angle_beta   90.00
_cell.angle_gamma   90.00
#
_symmetry.space_group_name_H-M   'P 1'
#
loop_
_entity.id
_entity.type
_entity.pdbx_description
1 polymer ?
#
loop_
_entity_poly.entity_id
_entity_poly.type
_entity_poly.pdbx_seq_one_letter_code
_entity_poly.pdbx_strand_id
1 'polypeptide(L)'
;METTAKSITNINVHFIPKISTDAALIFLHSEFGQRLKNKSTFRIVTDMHRDNEYPPDNAGARFLLGVRNLGFDCHCLVFTDRESEARKHLNKTIGKPQKRRIHVTESTKELQKFVSFQDS
;
A
#
# COMPACT_ATOMS: atom_id res chain seq x y z
N MET A 1 20.01 -34.38 -3.37
CA MET A 1 19.99 -33.09 -2.64
C MET A 1 18.54 -32.72 -2.44
N GLU A 2 18.04 -32.96 -1.23
CA GLU A 2 16.72 -32.54 -0.80
C GLU A 2 16.73 -31.02 -0.67
N THR A 3 16.17 -30.33 -1.67
CA THR A 3 15.94 -28.90 -1.58
C THR A 3 14.77 -28.72 -0.61
N THR A 4 15.11 -28.50 0.66
CA THR A 4 14.15 -28.21 1.72
C THR A 4 13.34 -26.99 1.29
N ALA A 5 12.10 -27.24 0.84
CA ALA A 5 11.09 -26.21 0.66
C ALA A 5 10.90 -25.56 2.03
N LYS A 6 11.59 -24.44 2.26
CA LYS A 6 11.39 -23.60 3.44
C LYS A 6 9.97 -23.08 3.38
N SER A 7 9.07 -23.84 4.01
CA SER A 7 7.90 -23.36 4.74
C SER A 7 7.30 -22.08 4.16
N ILE A 8 6.66 -22.18 2.99
CA ILE A 8 5.54 -21.30 2.69
C ILE A 8 4.44 -21.78 3.64
N THR A 9 4.42 -21.24 4.85
CA THR A 9 3.25 -21.34 5.71
C THR A 9 2.06 -20.90 4.88
N ASN A 10 0.96 -21.67 4.92
CA ASN A 10 -0.30 -21.36 4.23
C ASN A 10 -0.88 -20.02 4.73
N ILE A 11 -0.30 -18.90 4.31
CA ILE A 11 -0.83 -17.57 4.57
C ILE A 11 -1.94 -17.35 3.56
N ASN A 12 -3.19 -17.45 4.03
CA ASN A 12 -4.35 -17.08 3.23
C ASN A 12 -4.37 -15.56 3.04
N VAL A 13 -3.87 -15.10 1.91
CA VAL A 13 -3.90 -13.68 1.51
C VAL A 13 -5.22 -13.39 0.83
N HIS A 14 -5.96 -12.42 1.35
CA HIS A 14 -7.20 -11.94 0.75
C HIS A 14 -6.97 -10.57 0.11
N PHE A 15 -7.15 -10.48 -1.21
CA PHE A 15 -7.08 -9.22 -1.93
C PHE A 15 -8.45 -8.53 -1.95
N ILE A 16 -8.45 -7.23 -1.67
CA ILE A 16 -9.64 -6.39 -1.74
C ILE A 16 -9.37 -5.29 -2.78
N PRO A 17 -9.52 -5.58 -4.08
CA PRO A 17 -9.22 -4.61 -5.12
C PRO A 17 -10.20 -3.43 -5.07
N LYS A 18 -9.70 -2.24 -5.41
CA LYS A 18 -10.47 -1.01 -5.52
C LYS A 18 -10.06 -0.28 -6.78
N ILE A 19 -11.05 0.16 -7.54
CA ILE A 19 -10.87 0.77 -8.86
C ILE A 19 -10.44 2.24 -8.79
N SER A 20 -10.67 2.90 -7.65
CA SER A 20 -10.35 4.32 -7.44
C SER A 20 -10.03 4.61 -5.98
N THR A 21 -9.44 5.78 -5.75
CA THR A 21 -9.17 6.37 -4.44
C THR A 21 -10.46 6.50 -3.64
N ASP A 22 -11.52 7.03 -4.24
CA ASP A 22 -12.80 7.22 -3.56
C ASP A 22 -13.41 5.90 -3.10
N ALA A 23 -13.42 4.88 -3.98
CA ALA A 23 -13.91 3.55 -3.62
C ALA A 23 -13.09 2.91 -2.50
N ALA A 24 -11.77 3.13 -2.50
CA ALA A 24 -10.90 2.65 -1.44
C ALA A 24 -11.14 3.38 -0.11
N LEU A 25 -11.27 4.70 -0.12
CA LEU A 25 -11.54 5.49 1.08
C LEU A 25 -12.92 5.19 1.66
N ILE A 26 -13.96 5.05 0.83
CA ILE A 26 -15.31 4.62 1.27
C ILE A 26 -15.22 3.25 1.97
N PHE A 27 -14.47 2.31 1.40
CA PHE A 27 -14.24 1.02 2.04
C PHE A 27 -13.54 1.17 3.40
N LEU A 28 -12.50 1.99 3.51
CA LEU A 28 -11.79 2.21 4.76
C LEU A 28 -12.65 2.92 5.82
N HIS A 29 -13.60 3.77 5.40
CA HIS A 29 -14.59 4.39 6.28
C HIS A 29 -15.66 3.42 6.80
N SER A 30 -15.96 2.35 6.05
CA SER A 30 -16.96 1.36 6.47
C SER A 30 -16.56 0.68 7.78
N GLU A 31 -17.55 0.11 8.49
CA GLU A 31 -17.28 -0.66 9.72
C GLU A 31 -16.27 -1.79 9.51
N PHE A 32 -16.36 -2.47 8.36
CA PHE A 32 -15.43 -3.53 8.02
C PHE A 32 -14.01 -2.99 7.82
N GLY A 33 -13.85 -1.89 7.09
CA GLY A 33 -12.56 -1.22 6.90
C GLY A 33 -11.94 -0.76 8.22
N GLN A 34 -12.74 -0.14 9.10
CA GLN A 34 -12.27 0.33 10.40
C GLN A 34 -11.77 -0.81 11.31
N ARG A 35 -12.35 -2.01 11.21
CA ARG A 35 -11.86 -3.21 11.95
C ARG A 35 -10.44 -3.62 11.53
N LEU A 36 -9.99 -3.23 10.34
CA LEU A 36 -8.64 -3.52 9.82
C LEU A 36 -7.57 -2.53 10.32
N LYS A 37 -7.97 -1.37 10.84
CA LYS A 37 -7.08 -0.24 11.19
C LYS A 37 -5.90 -0.60 12.09
N ASN A 38 -6.14 -1.49 13.05
CA ASN A 38 -5.13 -1.92 14.03
C ASN A 38 -4.59 -3.33 13.76
N LYS A 39 -4.87 -3.91 12.59
CA LYS A 39 -4.40 -5.26 12.24
C LYS A 39 -3.01 -5.16 11.63
N SER A 40 -2.02 -5.78 12.28
CA SER A 40 -0.65 -5.89 11.75
C SER A 40 -0.58 -6.63 10.41
N THR A 41 -1.58 -7.46 10.11
CA THR A 41 -1.72 -8.19 8.86
C THR A 41 -2.41 -7.39 7.75
N PHE A 42 -2.92 -6.18 8.03
CA PHE A 42 -3.48 -5.33 6.99
C PHE A 42 -2.37 -4.54 6.31
N ARG A 43 -2.31 -4.63 4.98
CA ARG A 43 -1.32 -3.95 4.14
C ARG A 43 -2.05 -3.27 2.97
N ILE A 44 -1.50 -2.15 2.52
CA ILE A 44 -2.02 -1.40 1.37
C ILE A 44 -0.96 -1.40 0.26
N VAL A 45 -1.38 -1.69 -0.96
CA VAL A 45 -0.59 -1.49 -2.17
C VAL A 45 -1.32 -0.48 -3.04
N THR A 46 -0.59 0.49 -3.60
CA THR A 46 -1.14 1.46 -4.54
C THR A 46 -0.12 1.77 -5.63
N ASP A 47 -0.61 2.13 -6.80
CA ASP A 47 0.21 2.83 -7.79
C ASP A 47 0.27 4.33 -7.45
N MET A 48 1.40 4.97 -7.77
CA MET A 48 1.54 6.41 -7.73
C MET A 48 0.74 7.08 -8.85
N HIS A 49 0.88 6.56 -10.08
CA HIS A 49 0.25 7.09 -11.29
C HIS A 49 -1.01 6.31 -11.62
N ARG A 50 -2.15 6.98 -11.82
CA ARG A 50 -3.41 6.32 -12.20
C ARG A 50 -4.18 7.18 -13.19
N ASP A 51 -4.32 6.72 -14.43
CA ASP A 51 -4.94 7.51 -15.51
C ASP A 51 -6.42 7.85 -15.27
N ASN A 52 -7.11 7.06 -14.45
CA ASN A 52 -8.51 7.27 -14.08
C ASN A 52 -8.70 8.23 -12.90
N GLU A 53 -7.66 8.93 -12.48
CA GLU A 53 -7.62 9.82 -11.31
C GLU A 53 -7.14 11.22 -11.70
N TYR A 54 -7.56 12.26 -10.95
CA TYR A 54 -7.13 13.63 -11.21
C TYR A 54 -6.54 14.33 -9.98
N PRO A 55 -5.28 14.83 -10.04
CA PRO A 55 -4.30 14.57 -11.11
C PRO A 55 -3.79 13.11 -11.04
N PRO A 56 -3.39 12.53 -12.19
CA PRO A 56 -3.03 11.12 -12.29
C PRO A 56 -1.68 10.82 -11.63
N ASP A 57 -0.68 11.69 -11.82
CA ASP A 57 0.73 11.48 -11.42
C ASP A 57 0.97 11.37 -9.90
N ASN A 58 -0.01 11.77 -9.08
CA ASN A 58 0.11 11.73 -7.62
C ASN A 58 -1.04 11.00 -6.92
N ALA A 59 -1.84 10.24 -7.67
CA ALA A 59 -3.02 9.57 -7.15
C ALA A 59 -2.68 8.71 -5.93
N GLY A 60 -1.60 7.92 -5.99
CA GLY A 60 -1.12 7.12 -4.86
C GLY A 60 -0.81 7.94 -3.60
N ALA A 61 -0.13 9.08 -3.76
CA ALA A 61 0.18 9.97 -2.65
C ALA A 61 -1.08 10.57 -2.02
N ARG A 62 -2.06 11.01 -2.84
CA ARG A 62 -3.35 11.53 -2.36
C ARG A 62 -4.14 10.47 -1.60
N PHE A 63 -4.19 9.25 -2.13
CA PHE A 63 -4.84 8.13 -1.46
C PHE A 63 -4.18 7.84 -0.11
N LEU A 64 -2.86 7.74 -0.05
CA LEU A 64 -2.14 7.48 1.20
C LEU A 64 -2.31 8.61 2.22
N LEU A 65 -2.41 9.87 1.79
CA LEU A 65 -2.78 10.96 2.69
C LEU A 65 -4.18 10.73 3.30
N GLY A 66 -5.16 10.33 2.48
CA GLY A 66 -6.50 9.96 2.95
C GLY A 66 -6.44 8.81 3.98
N VAL A 67 -5.73 7.73 3.68
CA VAL A 67 -5.51 6.59 4.60
C VAL A 67 -4.95 7.07 5.95
N ARG A 68 -3.95 7.96 5.94
CA ARG A 68 -3.33 8.49 7.15
C ARG A 68 -4.26 9.45 7.92
N ASN A 69 -5.07 10.23 7.23
CA ASN A 69 -6.09 11.09 7.85
C ASN A 69 -7.20 10.28 8.53
N LEU A 70 -7.47 9.06 8.04
CA LEU A 70 -8.34 8.09 8.72
C LEU A 70 -7.67 7.39 9.91
N GLY A 71 -6.39 7.69 10.17
CA GLY A 71 -5.60 7.16 11.29
C GLY A 71 -5.09 5.75 11.09
N PHE A 72 -5.11 5.20 9.86
CA PHE A 72 -4.50 3.90 9.59
C PHE A 72 -2.97 4.06 9.61
N ASP A 73 -2.28 3.27 10.43
CA ASP A 73 -0.80 3.23 10.50
C ASP A 73 -0.24 1.89 9.99
N CYS A 74 -0.95 1.27 9.03
CA CYS A 74 -0.54 0.02 8.40
C CYS A 74 0.65 0.22 7.45
N HIS A 75 1.30 -0.90 7.10
CA HIS A 75 2.32 -0.93 6.06
C HIS A 75 1.72 -0.66 4.70
N CYS A 76 2.33 0.27 3.96
CA CYS A 76 1.91 0.67 2.63
C CYS A 76 3.08 0.51 1.66
N LEU A 77 2.80 0.02 0.45
CA LEU A 77 3.75 -0.06 -0.64
C LEU A 77 3.20 0.72 -1.84
N VAL A 78 4.01 1.65 -2.35
CA VAL A 78 3.80 2.29 -3.63
C VAL A 78 4.60 1.52 -4.66
N PHE A 79 3.91 0.84 -5.57
CA PHE A 79 4.53 0.13 -6.69
C PHE A 79 4.42 1.02 -7.93
N THR A 80 5.54 1.41 -8.53
CA THR A 80 5.59 2.42 -9.59
C THR A 80 6.82 2.22 -10.46
N ASP A 81 6.75 2.63 -11.73
CA ASP A 81 7.87 2.66 -12.67
C ASP A 81 8.78 3.89 -12.50
N ARG A 82 8.40 4.86 -11.65
CA ARG A 82 9.14 6.12 -11.44
C ARG A 82 9.38 6.40 -9.96
N GLU A 83 10.19 5.56 -9.32
CA GLU A 83 10.40 5.60 -7.87
C GLU A 83 10.83 7.00 -7.36
N SER A 84 11.75 7.66 -8.07
CA SER A 84 12.24 9.00 -7.70
C SER A 84 11.12 10.06 -7.71
N GLU A 85 10.26 10.05 -8.74
CA GLU A 85 9.13 10.98 -8.84
C GLU A 85 8.08 10.68 -7.77
N ALA A 86 7.77 9.41 -7.55
CA ALA A 86 6.86 8.99 -6.49
C ALA A 86 7.33 9.43 -5.10
N ARG A 87 8.63 9.32 -4.81
CA ARG A 87 9.22 9.83 -3.56
C ARG A 87 9.07 11.35 -3.45
N LYS A 88 9.25 12.12 -4.54
CA LYS A 88 9.01 13.57 -4.56
C LYS A 88 7.54 13.90 -4.28
N HIS A 89 6.60 13.22 -4.93
CA HIS A 89 5.17 13.41 -4.72
C HIS A 89 4.75 13.10 -3.28
N LEU A 90 5.21 11.96 -2.72
CA LEU A 90 5.00 11.65 -1.30
C LEU A 90 5.59 12.71 -0.40
N ASN A 91 6.77 13.23 -0.76
CA ASN A 91 7.45 14.22 0.06
C ASN A 91 6.71 15.55 0.15
N LYS A 92 6.07 15.96 -0.95
CA LYS A 92 5.24 17.16 -1.06
C LYS A 92 3.86 16.98 -0.43
N THR A 93 3.28 15.79 -0.49
CA THR A 93 1.87 15.54 -0.16
C THR A 93 1.67 15.12 1.30
N ILE A 94 2.59 14.35 1.87
CA ILE A 94 2.42 13.72 3.18
C ILE A 94 3.41 14.33 4.18
N GLY A 95 2.97 14.60 5.41
CA GLY A 95 3.85 15.07 6.49
C GLY A 95 4.84 14.01 6.96
N LYS A 96 6.01 14.41 7.49
CA LYS A 96 7.04 13.46 7.97
C LYS A 96 6.49 12.37 8.92
N PRO A 97 5.64 12.67 9.93
CA PRO A 97 5.11 11.64 10.83
C PRO A 97 4.22 10.61 10.12
N GLN A 98 3.50 11.03 9.08
CA GLN A 98 2.55 10.21 8.32
C GLN A 98 3.25 9.32 7.27
N LYS A 99 4.52 9.58 6.94
CA LYS A 99 5.31 8.76 5.99
C LYS A 99 5.82 7.44 6.56
N ARG A 100 5.65 7.21 7.87
CA ARG A 100 6.09 5.96 8.49
C ARG A 100 5.43 4.77 7.80
N ARG A 101 6.20 3.70 7.63
CA ARG A 101 5.76 2.44 7.02
C ARG A 101 5.24 2.57 5.57
N ILE A 102 5.67 3.60 4.84
CA ILE A 102 5.45 3.71 3.39
C ILE A 102 6.75 3.32 2.68
N HIS A 103 6.69 2.24 1.91
CA HIS A 103 7.76 1.82 1.01
C HIS A 103 7.41 2.24 -0.43
N VAL A 104 8.41 2.57 -1.24
CA VAL A 104 8.24 2.88 -2.66
C VAL A 104 9.24 2.01 -3.41
N THR A 105 8.78 1.33 -4.45
CA THR A 105 9.61 0.43 -5.22
C THR A 105 9.09 0.24 -6.65
N GLU A 106 10.02 0.00 -7.57
CA GLU A 106 9.77 -0.50 -8.92
C GLU A 106 9.98 -2.02 -9.03
N SER A 107 10.43 -2.68 -7.95
CA SER A 107 10.82 -4.09 -7.95
C SER A 107 9.63 -5.01 -7.71
N THR A 108 9.28 -5.80 -8.73
CA THR A 108 8.27 -6.87 -8.61
C THR A 108 8.62 -7.88 -7.51
N LYS A 109 9.91 -8.12 -7.26
CA LYS A 109 10.37 -9.01 -6.18
C LYS A 109 10.02 -8.45 -4.81
N GLU A 110 10.14 -7.14 -4.62
CA GLU A 110 9.75 -6.48 -3.36
C GLU A 110 8.24 -6.45 -3.20
N LEU A 111 7.49 -6.19 -4.29
CA LEU A 111 6.03 -6.33 -4.27
C LEU A 111 5.61 -7.74 -3.86
N GLN A 112 6.22 -8.78 -4.43
CA GLN A 112 5.91 -10.17 -4.11
C GLN A 112 6.16 -10.48 -2.64
N LYS A 113 7.30 -10.09 -2.10
CA LYS A 113 7.62 -10.30 -0.68
C LYS A 113 6.66 -9.52 0.22
N PHE A 114 6.28 -8.30 -0.18
CA PHE A 114 5.36 -7.46 0.57
C PHE A 114 3.96 -8.06 0.64
N VAL A 115 3.40 -8.54 -0.48
CA VAL A 115 2.07 -9.16 -0.48
C VAL A 115 2.06 -10.54 0.19
N SER A 116 3.20 -11.24 0.20
CA SER A 116 3.35 -12.58 0.77
C SER A 116 3.86 -12.59 2.22
N PHE A 117 3.97 -11.42 2.86
CA PHE A 117 4.46 -11.27 4.25
C PHE A 117 5.90 -11.78 4.49
N GLN A 118 6.72 -11.87 3.45
CA GLN A 118 8.10 -12.38 3.52
C GLN A 118 9.14 -11.32 3.95
N ASP A 119 8.71 -10.06 4.07
CA ASP A 119 9.54 -8.94 4.57
C ASP A 119 9.39 -8.70 6.09
N SER A 120 8.70 -9.61 6.81
CA SER A 120 8.30 -9.43 8.22
C SER A 120 9.32 -9.99 9.20
#